data_AF-A0A949JDL9-F1
#
_entry.id   AF-A0A949JDL9-F1
#
_cell.length_a   1.000
_cell.length_b   1.000
_cell.length_c   1.000
_cell.angle_alpha   90.00
_cell.angle_beta   90.00
_cell.angle_gamma   90.00
#
_symmetry.space_group_name_H-M   'P 1'
#
loop_
_entity.id
_entity.type
_entity.pdbx_description
1 polymer ?
#
loop_
_entity_poly.entity_id
_entity_poly.type
_entity_poly.pdbx_seq_one_letter_code
_entity_poly.pdbx_strand_id
1 'polypeptide(L)'
;MKQEEVGACGIRCEHCPIYRIPFDRVAAQNMRTWFAENGWIEKDMNVEEFILQGPYCTGCHGPVETHWSPDCDIRHCCINENGLHDCSQCNSFPCDSLESWAQTDEMYSEAFERLKQMKKETN
;
A
#
# COMPACT_ATOMS: atom_id res chain seq x y z
N MET A 1 -1.04 -16.86 -13.91
CA MET A 1 -1.91 -15.75 -13.45
C MET A 1 -1.14 -15.07 -12.33
N LYS A 2 -0.72 -13.81 -12.48
CA LYS A 2 -0.16 -13.07 -11.33
C LYS A 2 -1.32 -12.90 -10.36
N GLN A 3 -1.21 -13.50 -9.18
CA GLN A 3 -2.16 -13.24 -8.10
C GLN A 3 -2.18 -11.72 -7.87
N GLU A 4 -3.37 -11.14 -7.71
CA GLU A 4 -3.51 -9.75 -7.24
C GLU A 4 -2.74 -9.65 -5.92
N GLU A 5 -1.64 -8.90 -5.90
CA GLU A 5 -0.85 -8.73 -4.67
C GLU A 5 -1.62 -7.79 -3.74
N VAL A 6 -2.36 -8.40 -2.83
CA VAL A 6 -3.04 -7.72 -1.73
C VAL A 6 -2.03 -7.52 -0.62
N GLY A 7 -1.79 -6.27 -0.23
CA GLY A 7 -0.96 -5.94 0.92
C GLY A 7 -1.63 -6.33 2.24
N ALA A 8 -0.88 -6.25 3.34
CA ALA A 8 -1.37 -6.63 4.67
C ALA A 8 -2.73 -6.00 5.03
N CYS A 9 -2.94 -4.75 4.64
CA CYS A 9 -4.15 -3.97 4.90
C CYS A 9 -5.31 -4.20 3.91
N GLY A 10 -5.16 -5.07 2.91
CA GLY A 10 -6.19 -5.31 1.89
C GLY A 10 -6.09 -4.42 0.65
N ILE A 11 -5.17 -3.45 0.63
CA ILE A 11 -4.93 -2.63 -0.56
C ILE A 11 -4.30 -3.49 -1.64
N ARG A 12 -4.82 -3.38 -2.85
CA ARG A 12 -4.28 -4.03 -4.03
C ARG A 12 -3.14 -3.19 -4.63
N CYS A 13 -1.93 -3.75 -4.68
CA CYS A 13 -0.75 -3.02 -5.15
C CYS A 13 -0.91 -2.53 -6.59
N GLU A 14 -1.57 -3.28 -7.46
CA GLU A 14 -1.81 -2.89 -8.86
C GLU A 14 -2.76 -1.69 -9.03
N HIS A 15 -3.47 -1.29 -7.97
CA HIS A 15 -4.30 -0.10 -7.94
C HIS A 15 -3.62 1.06 -7.19
N CYS A 16 -2.54 0.81 -6.45
CA CYS A 16 -1.83 1.82 -5.68
C CYS A 16 -0.99 2.73 -6.60
N PRO A 17 -1.22 4.05 -6.63
CA PRO A 17 -0.45 4.97 -7.45
C PRO A 17 1.05 4.96 -7.15
N ILE A 18 1.43 4.79 -5.87
CA ILE A 18 2.82 4.78 -5.41
C ILE A 18 3.56 3.53 -5.91
N TYR A 19 2.92 2.36 -5.84
CA TYR A 19 3.49 1.11 -6.37
C TYR A 19 3.66 1.16 -7.90
N ARG A 20 2.79 1.88 -8.59
CA ARG A 20 2.78 1.96 -10.07
C ARG A 20 3.82 2.91 -10.64
N ILE A 21 4.40 3.83 -9.86
CA ILE A 21 5.40 4.82 -10.32
C ILE A 21 6.48 4.22 -11.25
N PRO A 22 7.17 3.12 -10.92
CA PRO A 22 8.23 2.57 -11.78
C PRO A 22 7.72 1.87 -13.05
N PHE A 23 6.42 1.60 -13.16
CA PHE A 23 5.83 0.78 -14.24
C PHE A 23 4.79 1.51 -15.09
N ASP A 24 4.31 2.67 -14.64
CA ASP A 24 3.24 3.44 -15.27
C ASP A 24 3.59 4.93 -15.25
N ARG A 25 3.87 5.46 -16.45
CA ARG A 25 4.29 6.86 -16.62
C ARG A 25 3.18 7.86 -16.29
N VAL A 26 1.90 7.47 -16.42
CA VAL A 26 0.77 8.32 -16.03
C VAL A 26 0.66 8.38 -14.50
N ALA A 27 0.79 7.23 -13.83
CA ALA A 27 0.86 7.19 -12.37
C ALA A 27 2.05 8.00 -11.85
N ALA A 28 3.24 7.82 -12.45
CA ALA A 28 4.43 8.60 -12.10
C ALA A 28 4.21 10.10 -12.26
N GLN A 29 3.61 10.55 -13.37
CA GLN A 29 3.32 11.96 -13.60
C GLN A 29 2.34 12.53 -12.57
N ASN A 30 1.27 11.79 -12.25
CA ASN A 30 0.27 12.23 -11.27
C ASN A 30 0.87 12.32 -9.87
N MET A 31 1.64 11.31 -9.45
CA MET A 31 2.34 11.32 -8.17
C MET A 31 3.38 12.43 -8.11
N ARG A 32 4.16 12.63 -9.17
CA ARG A 32 5.12 13.73 -9.28
C ARG A 32 4.45 15.10 -9.08
N THR A 33 3.25 15.31 -9.65
CA THR A 33 2.47 16.53 -9.40
C THR A 33 2.05 16.64 -7.93
N TRP A 34 1.47 15.58 -7.36
CA TRP A 34 1.01 15.57 -5.97
C TRP A 34 2.17 15.79 -4.97
N PHE A 35 3.34 15.19 -5.18
CA PHE A 35 4.54 15.42 -4.36
C PHE A 35 5.01 16.88 -4.44
N ALA A 36 4.98 17.49 -5.63
CA ALA A 36 5.36 18.89 -5.81
C ALA A 36 4.34 19.84 -5.14
N GLU A 37 3.05 19.51 -5.17
CA GLU A 37 1.99 20.27 -4.49
C GLU A 37 2.12 20.20 -2.96
N ASN A 38 2.58 19.07 -2.42
CA ASN A 38 2.89 18.90 -1.00
C ASN A 38 4.27 19.48 -0.60
N GLY A 39 5.05 20.00 -1.56
CA GLY A 39 6.36 20.61 -1.30
C GLY A 39 7.47 19.61 -0.96
N TRP A 40 7.31 18.33 -1.32
CA TRP A 40 8.31 17.30 -1.07
C TRP A 40 9.38 17.19 -2.16
N ILE A 41 9.11 17.74 -3.33
CA ILE A 41 10.04 17.83 -4.46
C ILE A 41 9.92 19.19 -5.14
N GLU A 42 10.91 19.54 -5.96
CA GLU A 42 10.90 20.76 -6.77
C GLU A 42 9.84 20.73 -7.88
N LYS A 43 9.27 21.91 -8.19
CA LYS A 43 8.19 22.06 -9.19
C LYS A 43 8.64 21.90 -10.64
N ASP A 44 9.92 21.92 -10.92
CA ASP A 44 10.50 21.73 -12.26
C ASP A 44 11.12 20.34 -12.47
N MET A 45 11.22 19.52 -11.41
CA MET A 45 11.69 18.13 -11.49
C MET A 45 10.91 17.34 -12.55
N ASN A 46 11.62 16.69 -13.47
CA ASN A 46 10.98 15.89 -14.50
C ASN A 46 10.60 14.48 -13.99
N VAL A 47 9.80 13.75 -14.77
CA VAL A 47 9.27 12.44 -14.34
C VAL A 47 10.39 11.40 -14.20
N GLU A 48 11.40 11.43 -15.06
CA GLU A 48 12.55 10.53 -15.00
C GLU A 48 13.36 10.74 -13.72
N GLU A 49 13.66 12.00 -13.37
CA GLU A 49 14.32 12.38 -12.11
C GLU A 49 13.50 11.94 -10.90
N PHE A 50 12.18 12.19 -10.93
CA PHE A 50 11.27 11.77 -9.86
C PHE A 50 11.30 10.25 -9.65
N ILE A 51 11.23 9.45 -10.72
CA ILE A 51 11.31 7.98 -10.62
C ILE A 51 12.67 7.54 -10.05
N LEU A 52 13.77 8.17 -10.48
CA LEU A 52 15.13 7.84 -10.01
C LEU A 52 15.35 8.11 -8.52
N GLN A 53 14.59 9.03 -7.91
CA GLN A 53 14.63 9.24 -6.46
C GLN A 53 14.00 8.11 -5.65
N GLY A 54 13.37 7.13 -6.31
CA GLY A 54 12.75 5.99 -5.64
C GLY A 54 11.56 6.29 -4.73
N PRO A 55 10.64 7.24 -5.04
CA PRO A 55 9.49 7.56 -4.19
C PRO A 55 8.36 6.51 -4.31
N TYR A 56 8.72 5.24 -4.50
CA TYR A 56 7.80 4.16 -4.82
C TYR A 56 7.95 2.99 -3.86
N CYS A 57 6.88 2.21 -3.77
CA CYS A 57 6.81 1.02 -2.93
C CYS A 57 7.04 -0.25 -3.77
N THR A 58 7.69 -1.26 -3.22
CA THR A 58 7.81 -2.60 -3.84
C THR A 58 6.77 -3.60 -3.33
N GLY A 59 5.70 -3.12 -2.69
CA GLY A 59 4.65 -3.94 -2.07
C GLY A 59 4.98 -4.29 -0.60
N CYS A 60 3.95 -4.65 0.17
CA CYS A 60 4.08 -4.89 1.61
C CYS A 60 5.01 -6.06 1.94
N HIS A 61 5.14 -7.05 1.05
CA HIS A 61 6.02 -8.21 1.18
C HIS A 61 7.45 -7.97 0.68
N GLY A 62 7.72 -6.79 0.12
CA GLY A 62 9.07 -6.39 -0.28
C GLY A 62 9.94 -5.93 0.90
N PRO A 63 11.20 -5.56 0.61
CA PRO A 63 12.12 -4.96 1.57
C PRO A 63 11.53 -3.71 2.24
N VAL A 64 11.89 -3.47 3.51
CA VAL A 64 11.39 -2.31 4.29
C VAL A 64 11.98 -1.01 3.74
N GLU A 65 13.20 -1.07 3.23
CA GLU A 65 13.99 0.04 2.70
C GLU A 65 13.35 0.67 1.46
N THR A 66 12.50 -0.09 0.76
CA THR A 66 11.77 0.34 -0.43
C THR A 66 10.28 0.41 -0.18
N HIS A 67 9.84 0.41 1.08
CA HIS A 67 8.43 0.58 1.44
C HIS A 67 8.11 2.06 1.65
N TRP A 68 7.00 2.52 1.06
CA TRP A 68 6.57 3.92 1.14
C TRP A 68 6.36 4.42 2.57
N SER A 69 5.78 3.58 3.43
CA SER A 69 5.61 3.85 4.87
C SER A 69 6.35 2.75 5.64
N PRO A 70 7.67 2.88 5.85
CA PRO A 70 8.47 1.85 6.50
C PRO A 70 8.05 1.61 7.97
N ASP A 71 7.36 2.58 8.55
CA ASP A 71 6.77 2.61 9.89
C ASP A 71 5.29 2.18 9.94
N CYS A 72 4.78 1.54 8.89
CA CYS A 72 3.39 1.09 8.85
C CYS A 72 3.10 0.02 9.92
N ASP A 73 2.33 0.39 10.95
CA ASP A 73 1.92 -0.49 12.06
C ASP A 73 1.18 -1.75 11.58
N ILE A 74 0.32 -1.63 10.58
CA ILE A 74 -0.44 -2.76 10.03
C ILE A 74 0.52 -3.79 9.40
N ARG A 75 1.50 -3.32 8.63
CA ARG A 75 2.54 -4.18 8.04
C ARG A 75 3.38 -4.83 9.14
N HIS A 76 3.77 -4.06 10.17
CA HIS A 76 4.57 -4.58 11.27
C HIS A 76 3.84 -5.72 12.00
N CYS A 77 2.61 -5.47 12.44
CA CYS A 77 1.79 -6.46 13.12
C CYS A 77 1.52 -7.70 12.24
N CYS A 78 1.04 -7.51 11.02
CA CYS A 78 0.64 -8.63 10.15
C CYS A 78 1.81 -9.48 9.68
N ILE A 79 2.84 -8.84 9.11
CA ILE A 79 3.94 -9.55 8.44
C ILE A 79 5.09 -9.80 9.41
N ASN A 80 5.55 -8.79 10.16
CA ASN A 80 6.75 -8.95 10.97
C ASN A 80 6.47 -9.73 12.27
N GLU A 81 5.38 -9.42 12.98
CA GLU A 81 5.06 -10.06 14.26
C GLU A 81 4.34 -11.41 14.07
N ASN A 82 3.35 -11.47 13.18
CA ASN A 82 2.52 -12.66 13.01
C ASN A 82 2.92 -13.55 11.82
N GLY A 83 3.81 -13.10 10.93
CA GLY A 83 4.26 -13.88 9.78
C GLY A 83 3.16 -14.18 8.75
N LEU A 84 2.10 -13.36 8.72
CA LEU A 84 0.95 -13.55 7.85
C LEU A 84 1.16 -12.82 6.51
N HIS A 85 0.45 -13.29 5.49
CA HIS A 85 0.42 -12.58 4.21
C HIS A 85 -0.47 -11.33 4.30
N ASP A 86 -1.67 -11.49 4.85
CA ASP A 86 -2.61 -10.39 5.00
C ASP A 86 -3.44 -10.54 6.27
N CYS A 87 -4.08 -9.45 6.69
CA CYS A 87 -4.84 -9.44 7.93
C CYS A 87 -6.03 -10.39 7.91
N SER A 88 -6.54 -10.84 6.76
CA SER A 88 -7.63 -11.84 6.71
C SER A 88 -7.16 -13.21 7.24
N GLN A 89 -5.86 -13.50 7.20
CA GLN A 89 -5.32 -14.74 7.77
C GLN A 89 -5.25 -14.71 9.30
N CYS A 90 -5.38 -13.52 9.92
CA CYS A 90 -5.30 -13.38 11.37
C CYS A 90 -6.55 -13.97 12.06
N ASN A 91 -6.35 -14.62 13.21
CA ASN A 91 -7.44 -15.17 14.02
C ASN A 91 -8.22 -14.08 14.77
N SER A 92 -7.56 -12.96 15.06
CA SER A 92 -8.15 -11.80 15.72
C SER A 92 -8.76 -10.80 14.73
N PHE A 93 -8.83 -11.15 13.44
CA PHE A 93 -9.44 -10.30 12.42
C PHE A 93 -10.96 -10.52 12.34
N PRO A 94 -11.76 -9.43 12.22
CA PRO A 94 -11.36 -8.02 12.21
C PRO A 94 -10.97 -7.50 13.60
N CYS A 95 -10.03 -6.54 13.66
CA CYS A 95 -9.54 -5.93 14.90
C CYS A 95 -9.73 -4.40 14.91
N ASP A 96 -9.86 -3.81 16.11
CA ASP A 96 -10.15 -2.39 16.32
C ASP A 96 -9.17 -1.44 15.62
N SER A 97 -7.87 -1.77 15.60
CA SER A 97 -6.84 -0.96 14.96
C SER A 97 -7.07 -0.84 13.45
N LEU A 98 -7.39 -1.95 12.80
CA LEU A 98 -7.61 -1.97 11.35
C LEU A 98 -8.97 -1.37 10.99
N GLU A 99 -10.00 -1.56 11.83
CA GLU A 99 -11.29 -0.89 11.69
C GLU A 99 -11.16 0.63 11.77
N SER A 100 -10.37 1.13 12.72
CA SER A 100 -10.13 2.56 12.89
C SER A 100 -9.38 3.14 11.68
N TRP A 101 -8.36 2.43 11.19
CA TRP A 101 -7.64 2.81 9.97
C TRP A 101 -8.55 2.84 8.74
N ALA A 102 -9.45 1.86 8.60
CA ALA A 102 -10.39 1.78 7.48
C ALA A 102 -11.36 2.98 7.40
N GLN A 103 -11.62 3.65 8.52
CA GLN A 103 -12.54 4.79 8.58
C GLN A 103 -11.91 6.12 8.13
N THR A 104 -10.59 6.19 7.93
CA THR A 104 -9.92 7.47 7.63
C THR A 104 -9.96 7.84 6.15
N ASP A 105 -10.21 6.88 5.25
CA ASP A 105 -10.25 7.10 3.80
C ASP A 105 -11.15 6.06 3.11
N GLU A 106 -11.81 6.45 2.02
CA GLU A 106 -12.69 5.55 1.25
C GLU A 106 -11.92 4.34 0.69
N MET A 107 -10.69 4.54 0.20
CA MET A 107 -9.84 3.46 -0.29
C MET A 107 -9.50 2.45 0.82
N TYR A 108 -9.34 2.92 2.05
CA TYR A 108 -9.04 2.05 3.20
C TYR A 108 -10.26 1.27 3.64
N SER A 109 -11.45 1.88 3.58
CA SER A 109 -12.72 1.20 3.80
C SER A 109 -12.93 0.06 2.80
N GLU A 110 -12.68 0.30 1.51
CA GLU A 110 -12.75 -0.74 0.48
C GLU A 110 -11.71 -1.85 0.68
N ALA A 111 -10.50 -1.50 1.11
CA ALA A 111 -9.44 -2.46 1.45
C ALA A 111 -9.85 -3.38 2.60
N PHE A 112 -10.48 -2.81 3.63
CA PHE A 112 -10.96 -3.56 4.77
C PHE A 112 -12.13 -4.50 4.44
N GLU A 113 -13.10 -4.04 3.65
CA GLU A 113 -14.20 -4.90 3.19
C GLU A 113 -13.70 -6.06 2.32
N ARG A 114 -12.66 -5.85 1.52
CA ARG A 114 -12.00 -6.93 0.77
C ARG A 114 -11.41 -7.99 1.68
N LEU A 115 -10.69 -7.60 2.74
CA LEU A 115 -10.16 -8.56 3.72
C LEU A 115 -11.28 -9.36 4.40
N LYS A 116 -12.43 -8.74 4.70
CA LYS A 116 -13.61 -9.46 5.21
C LYS A 116 -14.15 -10.48 4.23
N GLN A 117 -14.14 -10.19 2.93
CA GLN A 117 -14.54 -11.13 1.89
C GLN A 117 -13.55 -12.30 1.80
N MET A 118 -12.24 -12.01 1.77
CA MET A 118 -11.17 -13.03 1.74
C MET A 118 -11.23 -13.99 2.94
N LYS A 119 -11.54 -13.48 4.15
CA LYS A 119 -11.72 -14.32 5.35
C LYS A 119 -12.84 -15.35 5.17
N LYS A 120 -13.94 -14.96 4.54
CA LYS A 120 -15.10 -15.84 4.33
C LYS A 120 -14.82 -16.93 3.30
N GLU A 121 -13.97 -16.66 2.31
CA GLU A 121 -13.59 -17.62 1.28
C GLU A 121 -12.56 -18.67 1.76
N THR A 122 -11.87 -18.38 2.85
CA THR A 122 -10.84 -19.26 3.44
C THR A 122 -11.41 -20.22 4.50
N ASN A 123 -12.68 -20.05 4.89
CA ASN A 123 -13.43 -20.90 5.84
C ASN A 123 -14.38 -21.85 5.12
#